data_AF-A0A353LKE7-F1
#
_entry.id   AF-A0A353LKE7-F1
#
_cell.length_a   1.000
_cell.length_b   1.000
_cell.length_c   1.000
_cell.angle_alpha   90.00
_cell.angle_beta   90.00
_cell.angle_gamma   90.00
#
_symmetry.space_group_name_H-M   'P 1'
#
loop_
_entity.id
_entity.type
_entity.pdbx_description
1 polymer ?
#
loop_
_entity_poly.entity_id
_entity_poly.type
_entity_poly.pdbx_seq_one_letter_code
_entity_poly.pdbx_strand_id
1 'polypeptide(L)' 'MNLDRRNFIKTAAVMTTAFLAVPSAFSQHKQKKSSSKMKLSWAPYDLELRHTFTISGFSRKKTPVVLTKL' A
#
# COMPACT_ATOMS: atom_id res chain seq x y z
N MET A 1 -24.78 -3.45 -52.97
CA MET A 1 -25.21 -3.01 -51.63
C MET A 1 -25.28 -1.49 -51.63
N ASN A 2 -26.46 -0.89 -51.81
CA ASN A 2 -26.62 0.56 -51.64
C ASN A 2 -26.76 0.85 -50.15
N LEU A 3 -25.73 1.42 -49.53
CA LEU A 3 -25.80 1.87 -48.14
C LEU A 3 -26.51 3.22 -48.09
N ASP A 4 -27.78 3.21 -47.69
CA ASP A 4 -28.52 4.44 -47.41
C ASP A 4 -27.87 5.18 -46.25
N ARG A 5 -27.23 6.32 -46.56
CA ARG A 5 -26.54 7.19 -45.59
C ARG A 5 -27.42 7.52 -44.37
N ARG A 6 -28.72 7.71 -44.58
CA ARG A 6 -29.69 7.99 -43.51
C ARG A 6 -29.87 6.80 -42.56
N ASN A 7 -29.90 5.58 -43.08
CA ASN A 7 -30.01 4.38 -42.27
C ASN A 7 -28.70 4.12 -41.51
N PHE A 8 -27.55 4.37 -42.12
CA PHE A 8 -26.26 4.32 -41.44
C PHE A 8 -26.19 5.29 -40.24
N ILE A 9 -26.59 6.56 -40.44
CA ILE A 9 -26.59 7.56 -39.35
C ILE A 9 -27.54 7.16 -38.23
N LYS A 10 -28.74 6.67 -38.56
CA LYS A 10 -29.72 6.20 -37.55
C LYS A 10 -29.16 5.03 -36.73
N THR A 11 -28.57 4.04 -37.38
CA THR A 11 -27.99 2.88 -36.70
C THR A 11 -26.78 3.28 -35.85
N ALA A 12 -25.91 4.15 -36.36
CA ALA A 12 -24.76 4.67 -35.60
C ALA A 12 -25.20 5.49 -34.37
N ALA A 13 -26.23 6.32 -34.49
CA ALA A 13 -26.80 7.08 -33.37
C ALA A 13 -27.42 6.17 -32.30
N VAL A 14 -28.13 5.11 -32.69
CA VAL A 14 -28.71 4.15 -31.75
C VAL A 14 -27.62 3.33 -31.05
N MET A 15 -26.59 2.88 -31.77
CA MET A 15 -25.51 2.10 -31.15
C MET A 15 -24.66 2.93 -30.18
N THR A 16 -24.38 4.18 -30.52
CA THR A 16 -23.61 5.09 -29.63
C THR A 16 -24.40 5.45 -28.37
N THR A 17 -25.70 5.74 -28.48
CA THR A 17 -26.56 5.99 -27.32
C THR A 17 -26.73 4.76 -26.44
N ALA A 18 -26.87 3.56 -27.02
CA ALA A 18 -26.94 2.31 -26.26
C ALA A 18 -25.63 2.01 -25.50
N PHE A 19 -24.47 2.28 -26.12
CA PHE A 19 -23.18 2.05 -25.47
C PHE A 19 -22.91 3.01 -24.30
N LEU A 20 -23.44 4.24 -24.35
CA LEU A 20 -23.34 5.22 -23.26
C LEU A 20 -24.38 4.99 -22.15
N ALA A 21 -25.54 4.40 -22.48
CA ALA A 21 -26.60 4.09 -21.52
C ALA A 21 -26.33 2.82 -20.70
N VAL A 22 -25.44 1.95 -21.17
CA VAL A 22 -24.92 0.83 -20.36
C VAL A 22 -23.96 1.42 -19.33
N PRO A 23 -24.20 1.24 -18.01
CA PRO A 23 -23.23 1.61 -17.00
C PRO A 23 -21.93 0.90 -17.35
N SER A 24 -20.90 1.66 -17.67
CA SER A 24 -19.62 1.10 -18.04
C SER A 24 -19.09 0.33 -16.84
N ALA A 25 -19.20 -0.99 -16.87
CA ALA A 25 -18.59 -1.90 -15.90
C ALA A 25 -17.07 -1.96 -16.14
N PHE A 26 -16.42 -0.80 -16.23
CA PHE A 26 -14.98 -0.74 -16.04
C PHE A 26 -14.73 -1.21 -14.61
N SER A 27 -14.10 -2.37 -14.50
CA SER A 27 -13.56 -2.85 -13.23
C SER A 27 -12.66 -1.75 -12.69
N GLN A 28 -13.17 -0.98 -11.73
CA GLN A 28 -12.38 -0.08 -10.93
C GLN A 28 -11.53 -0.96 -10.01
N HIS A 29 -10.54 -1.63 -10.59
CA HIS A 29 -9.47 -2.25 -9.83
C HIS A 29 -8.64 -1.11 -9.26
N LYS A 30 -9.15 -0.47 -8.19
CA LYS A 30 -8.38 0.41 -7.35
C LYS A 30 -7.23 -0.43 -6.83
N GLN A 31 -6.07 -0.29 -7.47
CA GLN A 31 -4.82 -0.78 -6.95
C GLN A 31 -4.73 -0.23 -5.53
N LYS A 32 -4.94 -1.08 -4.52
CA LYS A 32 -4.67 -0.71 -3.14
C LYS A 32 -3.20 -0.33 -3.13
N LYS A 33 -2.92 0.97 -3.11
CA LYS A 33 -1.57 1.47 -2.83
C LYS A 33 -1.29 1.01 -1.40
N SER A 34 -0.72 -0.19 -1.27
CA SER A 34 -0.02 -0.59 -0.07
C SER A 34 0.99 0.53 0.15
N SER A 35 0.75 1.36 1.17
CA SER A 35 1.75 2.33 1.55
C SER A 35 2.91 1.50 2.08
N SER A 36 3.86 1.18 1.20
CA SER A 36 5.14 0.54 1.52
C SER A 36 6.02 1.54 2.28
N LYS A 37 5.47 2.09 3.36
CA LYS A 37 6.18 2.93 4.30
C LYS A 37 6.68 1.99 5.38
N MET A 38 7.98 1.74 5.36
CA MET A 38 8.69 1.03 6.43
C MET A 38 8.46 1.77 7.76
N LYS A 39 8.09 1.05 8.82
CA LYS A 39 7.72 1.66 10.11
C LYS A 39 8.77 1.30 11.15
N LEU A 40 9.67 2.24 11.40
CA LEU A 40 10.62 2.14 12.51
C LEU A 40 9.87 2.16 13.85
N SER A 41 10.08 1.12 14.65
CA SER A 41 9.59 1.00 16.03
C SER A 41 10.77 0.69 16.95
N TRP A 42 10.71 1.19 18.18
CA TRP A 42 11.76 0.99 19.17
C TRP A 42 11.19 0.79 20.58
N ALA A 43 11.93 0.09 21.43
CA ALA A 43 11.57 -0.15 22.82
C ALA A 43 12.82 -0.20 23.72
N PRO A 44 12.76 0.33 24.96
CA PRO A 44 13.84 0.20 25.92
C PRO A 44 13.96 -1.26 26.38
N TYR A 45 15.18 -1.72 26.61
CA TYR A 45 15.45 -3.05 27.16
C TYR A 45 16.72 -3.03 27.99
N ASP A 46 16.69 -3.61 29.19
CA ASP A 46 17.88 -3.74 30.03
C ASP A 46 18.50 -5.12 29.82
N LEU A 47 19.74 -5.16 29.31
CA LEU A 47 20.51 -6.38 29.19
C LEU A 47 20.98 -6.84 30.55
N GLU A 48 20.64 -8.07 30.92
CA GLU A 48 21.11 -8.70 32.15
C GLU A 48 22.46 -9.38 31.93
N LEU A 49 23.49 -8.92 32.65
CA LEU A 49 24.82 -9.53 32.60
C LEU A 49 24.87 -10.72 33.56
N ARG A 50 25.41 -11.85 33.09
CA ARG A 50 25.58 -13.06 33.93
C ARG A 50 26.58 -12.84 35.07
N HIS A 51 27.54 -11.95 34.87
CA HIS A 51 28.55 -11.58 35.85
C HIS A 51 28.67 -10.05 35.97
N THR A 52 29.22 -9.58 37.08
CA THR A 52 29.50 -8.16 37.27
C THR A 52 30.54 -7.71 36.25
N PHE A 53 30.24 -6.62 35.55
CA PHE A 53 31.14 -6.00 34.61
C PHE A 53 31.63 -4.67 35.17
N THR A 54 32.95 -4.53 35.26
CA THR A 54 33.61 -3.37 35.87
C THR A 54 34.35 -2.60 34.80
N ILE A 55 34.04 -1.30 34.67
CA ILE A 55 34.79 -0.37 33.83
C ILE A 55 35.22 0.78 34.74
N SER A 56 36.52 0.99 34.87
CA SER A 56 37.07 1.94 35.84
C SER A 56 36.53 1.63 37.26
N GLY A 57 36.34 2.64 38.11
CA GLY A 57 35.75 2.50 39.45
C GLY A 57 34.25 2.16 39.49
N PHE A 58 33.62 1.80 38.36
CA PHE A 58 32.19 1.52 38.26
C PHE A 58 31.92 0.05 37.93
N SER A 59 31.00 -0.57 38.68
CA SER A 59 30.58 -1.96 38.47
C SER A 59 29.08 -2.03 38.19
N ARG A 60 28.70 -2.77 37.14
CA ARG A 60 27.29 -2.95 36.75
C ARG A 60 26.92 -4.39 36.47
N LYS A 61 25.65 -4.72 36.67
CA LYS A 61 25.04 -6.01 36.29
C LYS A 61 23.97 -5.87 35.20
N LYS A 62 23.58 -4.64 34.85
CA LYS A 62 22.60 -4.33 33.81
C LYS A 62 23.17 -3.31 32.84
N THR A 63 22.77 -3.39 31.58
CA THR A 63 23.12 -2.39 30.56
C THR A 63 21.87 -1.95 29.80
N PRO A 64 21.44 -0.68 29.92
CA PRO A 64 20.29 -0.17 29.17
C PRO A 64 20.61 -0.07 27.68
N VAL A 65 19.75 -0.66 26.85
CA VAL A 65 19.83 -0.62 25.38
C VAL A 65 18.46 -0.32 24.77
N VAL A 66 18.42 -0.08 23.45
CA VAL A 66 17.19 0.16 22.69
C VAL A 66 17.07 -0.89 21.58
N LEU A 67 15.99 -1.69 21.63
CA LEU A 67 15.63 -2.63 20.58
C LEU A 67 14.96 -1.87 19.44
N THR A 68 15.32 -2.19 18.19
CA THR A 68 14.82 -1.50 17.00
C THR A 68 14.26 -2.50 15.99
N LYS A 69 13.12 -2.17 15.38
CA LYS A 69 12.43 -2.99 14.38
C LYS A 69 11.94 -2.10 13.22
N LEU A 70 11.96 -2.63 11.99
CA LEU A 70 11.53 -1.97 10.75
C LEU A 70 10.19 -2.51 10.22
#